data_AF-A0A4R6P3M1-F1
#
_entry.id   AF-A0A4R6P3M1-F1
#
_cell.length_a   1.000
_cell.length_b   1.000
_cell.length_c   1.000
_cell.angle_alpha   90.00
_cell.angle_beta   90.00
_cell.angle_gamma   90.00
#
_symmetry.space_group_name_H-M   'P 1'
#
loop_
_entity.id
_entity.type
_entity.pdbx_description
1 polymer ?
#
loop_
_entity_poly.entity_id
_entity_poly.type
_entity_poly.pdbx_seq_one_letter_code
_entity_poly.pdbx_strand_id
1 'polypeptide(L)'
;MTLRTSFASAAAAVLAGSALCLAAPGAASADDTCQLGVSNVGPRSCVMNEVRTAPVPTLGNGVCFGIVNVGGTAFDGPLNDPSVAPGATHSISLRISHGLLGNMAPALLTCDVNVIVDWRNLDNGVTGSMTHFVPARHNSTYPFQVIAPTGPGRFQLTVRTDRPSLPASTEVVVP
;
A
#
# COMPACT_ATOMS: atom_id res chain seq x y z
N MET A 1 -40.84 44.56 -58.28
CA MET A 1 -41.79 44.83 -57.19
C MET A 1 -41.33 44.07 -55.95
N THR A 2 -41.02 44.83 -54.91
CA THR A 2 -41.05 44.54 -53.45
C THR A 2 -41.71 43.22 -53.02
N LEU A 3 -41.20 42.44 -52.07
CA LEU A 3 -41.07 42.79 -50.64
C LEU A 3 -40.13 41.79 -49.91
N ARG A 4 -39.32 42.30 -48.97
CA ARG A 4 -38.64 41.54 -47.92
C ARG A 4 -39.65 41.12 -46.85
N THR A 5 -39.49 39.92 -46.29
CA THR A 5 -39.89 39.59 -44.91
C THR A 5 -38.84 38.69 -44.27
N SER A 6 -38.24 39.20 -43.21
CA SER A 6 -37.31 38.55 -42.28
C SER A 6 -38.03 37.50 -41.43
N PHE A 7 -37.36 36.45 -40.94
CA PHE A 7 -37.51 35.92 -39.57
C PHE A 7 -36.37 34.93 -39.21
N ALA A 8 -35.67 35.28 -38.13
CA ALA A 8 -35.03 34.49 -37.06
C ALA A 8 -34.32 33.14 -37.34
N SER A 9 -33.04 33.13 -36.92
CA SER A 9 -32.35 32.16 -36.06
C SER A 9 -32.48 30.65 -36.32
N ALA A 10 -31.33 30.01 -36.59
CA ALA A 10 -30.78 28.95 -35.73
C ALA A 10 -29.40 28.52 -36.24
N ALA A 11 -28.51 28.26 -35.28
CA ALA A 11 -27.14 27.82 -35.47
C ALA A 11 -27.04 26.51 -36.27
N ALA A 12 -26.11 26.45 -37.23
CA ALA A 12 -25.67 25.22 -37.86
C ALA A 12 -24.25 24.89 -37.37
N ALA A 13 -24.12 23.72 -36.77
CA ALA A 13 -22.95 23.20 -36.09
C ALA A 13 -21.73 23.07 -37.02
N VAL A 14 -20.58 23.52 -36.53
CA VAL A 14 -19.27 23.13 -37.09
C VAL A 14 -18.84 21.84 -36.38
N LEU A 15 -18.89 20.74 -37.12
CA LEU A 15 -18.21 19.49 -36.79
C LEU A 15 -16.69 19.72 -36.92
N ALA A 16 -16.02 20.00 -35.82
CA ALA A 16 -14.57 19.92 -35.71
C ALA A 16 -14.23 18.71 -34.83
N GLY A 17 -13.54 17.74 -35.42
CA GLY A 17 -13.25 16.45 -34.83
C GLY A 17 -12.45 16.56 -33.54
N SER A 18 -13.05 16.11 -32.45
CA SER A 18 -12.33 15.66 -31.27
C SER A 18 -11.81 14.25 -31.55
N ALA A 19 -10.50 14.17 -31.77
CA ALA A 19 -9.76 12.94 -31.50
C ALA A 19 -9.97 12.63 -30.01
N LEU A 20 -10.91 11.73 -29.73
CA LEU A 20 -11.01 11.06 -28.45
C LEU A 20 -9.73 10.23 -28.29
N CYS A 21 -8.68 10.84 -27.73
CA CYS A 21 -7.75 10.09 -26.93
C CYS A 21 -8.57 9.52 -25.77
N LEU A 22 -9.00 8.27 -25.92
CA LEU A 22 -9.43 7.43 -24.81
C LEU A 22 -8.24 7.30 -23.87
N ALA A 23 -8.10 8.24 -22.93
CA ALA A 23 -7.27 8.04 -21.76
C ALA A 23 -7.86 6.83 -21.04
N ALA A 24 -7.11 5.73 -21.02
CA ALA A 24 -7.45 4.56 -20.24
C ALA A 24 -7.71 5.02 -18.78
N PRO A 25 -8.76 4.52 -18.11
CA PRO A 25 -8.94 4.81 -16.70
C PRO A 25 -7.77 4.19 -15.94
N GLY A 26 -6.90 5.03 -15.35
CA GLY A 26 -5.92 4.59 -14.36
C GLY A 26 -4.48 5.07 -14.50
N ALA A 27 -4.12 5.94 -15.46
CA ALA A 27 -2.83 6.60 -15.43
C ALA A 27 -2.90 7.78 -14.45
N ALA A 28 -2.56 7.53 -13.18
CA ALA A 28 -2.30 8.59 -12.22
C ALA A 28 -1.15 9.47 -12.72
N SER A 29 -1.36 10.79 -12.70
CA SER A 29 -0.33 11.80 -12.92
C SER A 29 0.60 11.82 -11.70
N ALA A 30 1.92 11.95 -11.91
CA ALA A 30 2.92 12.02 -10.85
C ALA A 30 2.75 13.19 -9.85
N ASP A 31 1.79 14.08 -10.10
CA ASP A 31 1.45 15.26 -9.28
C ASP A 31 0.24 15.06 -8.34
N ASP A 32 -0.47 13.92 -8.40
CA ASP A 32 -1.63 13.67 -7.55
C ASP A 32 -1.20 13.03 -6.21
N THR A 33 -1.50 13.70 -5.09
CA THR A 33 -1.17 13.20 -3.74
C THR A 33 -1.71 11.77 -3.52
N CYS A 34 -0.84 10.84 -3.12
CA CYS A 34 -1.19 9.42 -3.04
C CYS A 34 -1.98 9.09 -1.76
N GLN A 35 -3.14 8.44 -1.89
CA GLN A 35 -3.93 7.97 -0.75
C GLN A 35 -3.88 6.44 -0.64
N LEU A 36 -3.38 5.91 0.48
CA LEU A 36 -3.42 4.48 0.78
C LEU A 36 -4.79 4.12 1.39
N GLY A 37 -5.58 3.29 0.70
CA GLY A 37 -6.97 3.00 1.08
C GLY A 37 -7.34 1.52 1.12
N VAL A 38 -8.37 1.19 1.91
CA VAL A 38 -8.97 -0.15 2.02
C VAL A 38 -10.05 -0.37 0.95
N SER A 39 -9.71 -1.15 -0.08
CA SER A 39 -10.62 -1.91 -0.96
C SER A 39 -11.41 -1.20 -2.08
N ASN A 40 -11.37 -1.85 -3.26
CA ASN A 40 -12.21 -1.96 -4.46
C ASN A 40 -13.13 -0.84 -5.01
N VAL A 41 -13.40 0.28 -4.32
CA VAL A 41 -14.40 1.28 -4.81
C VAL A 41 -14.06 2.75 -4.47
N GLY A 42 -12.78 3.10 -4.29
CA GLY A 42 -12.33 4.49 -4.04
C GLY A 42 -10.92 4.76 -4.56
N PRO A 43 -10.54 6.03 -4.87
CA PRO A 43 -9.51 6.33 -5.85
C PRO A 43 -8.11 5.92 -5.38
N ARG A 44 -7.52 4.95 -6.09
CA ARG A 44 -6.08 4.70 -6.11
C ARG A 44 -5.45 5.79 -6.97
N SER A 45 -4.72 6.71 -6.36
CA SER A 45 -4.13 7.85 -7.07
C SER A 45 -2.66 7.67 -7.44
N CYS A 46 -2.06 6.48 -7.26
CA CYS A 46 -0.67 6.24 -7.64
C CYS A 46 -0.35 4.77 -7.98
N VAL A 47 0.81 4.52 -8.60
CA VAL A 47 1.27 3.15 -8.91
C VAL A 47 1.52 2.40 -7.61
N MET A 48 0.93 1.21 -7.46
CA MET A 48 1.02 0.42 -6.24
C MET A 48 1.27 -1.05 -6.56
N ASN A 49 2.14 -1.67 -5.77
CA ASN A 49 2.34 -3.12 -5.78
C ASN A 49 1.96 -3.70 -4.41
N GLU A 50 1.14 -4.75 -4.42
CA GLU A 50 0.74 -5.42 -3.19
C GLU A 50 1.94 -6.13 -2.55
N VAL A 51 2.10 -5.93 -1.24
CA VAL A 51 3.04 -6.69 -0.42
C VAL A 51 2.26 -7.71 0.38
N ARG A 52 2.61 -8.98 0.22
CA ARG A 52 2.09 -10.05 1.06
C ARG A 52 3.22 -10.99 1.42
N THR A 53 3.45 -11.15 2.72
CA THR A 53 4.38 -12.14 3.26
C THR A 53 3.61 -13.36 3.73
N ALA A 54 4.30 -14.51 3.80
CA ALA A 54 3.78 -15.64 4.55
C ALA A 54 3.66 -15.24 6.04
N PRO A 55 2.67 -15.78 6.78
CA PRO A 55 2.58 -15.54 8.21
C PRO A 55 3.85 -16.00 8.92
N VAL A 56 4.34 -15.18 9.86
CA VAL A 56 5.54 -15.44 10.67
C VAL A 56 5.11 -16.04 12.01
N PRO A 57 5.26 -17.36 12.21
CA PRO A 57 5.05 -17.95 13.53
C PRO A 57 6.18 -17.51 14.46
N THR A 58 5.84 -17.20 15.70
CA THR A 58 6.74 -16.72 16.74
C THR A 58 6.44 -17.38 18.08
N LEU A 59 7.45 -17.53 18.92
CA LEU A 59 7.33 -18.15 20.24
C LEU A 59 7.85 -17.20 21.33
N GLY A 60 6.93 -16.47 21.95
CA GLY A 60 7.19 -15.53 23.03
C GLY A 60 7.37 -16.21 24.40
N ASN A 61 8.44 -15.86 25.12
CA ASN A 61 8.71 -16.25 26.51
C ASN A 61 8.68 -17.78 26.77
N GLY A 62 8.89 -18.60 25.73
CA GLY A 62 8.88 -20.07 25.84
C GLY A 62 7.48 -20.72 25.93
N VAL A 63 6.41 -19.95 26.11
CA VAL A 63 5.05 -20.47 26.37
C VAL A 63 3.95 -19.84 25.52
N CYS A 64 4.21 -18.69 24.91
CA CYS A 64 3.25 -17.97 24.08
C CYS A 64 3.54 -18.26 22.61
N PHE A 65 2.70 -19.04 21.94
CA PHE A 65 2.76 -19.21 20.49
C PHE A 65 1.92 -18.14 19.81
N GLY A 66 2.48 -17.45 18.83
CA GLY A 66 1.73 -16.47 18.05
C GLY A 66 2.11 -16.41 16.58
N ILE A 67 1.28 -15.73 15.80
CA ILE A 67 1.46 -15.56 14.36
C ILE A 67 1.34 -14.07 14.03
N VAL A 68 2.35 -13.56 13.34
CA VAL A 68 2.40 -12.21 12.81
C VAL A 68 2.16 -12.26 11.31
N ASN A 69 1.14 -11.54 10.84
CA ASN A 69 0.86 -11.34 9.42
C ASN A 69 1.36 -9.97 9.02
N VAL A 70 2.16 -9.91 7.96
CA VAL A 70 2.60 -8.66 7.36
C VAL A 70 2.11 -8.60 5.91
N GLY A 71 1.21 -7.67 5.66
CA GLY A 71 0.78 -7.30 4.31
C GLY A 71 0.97 -5.81 4.11
N GLY A 72 0.72 -5.28 2.92
CA GLY A 72 0.97 -3.87 2.66
C GLY A 72 0.90 -3.51 1.19
N THR A 73 1.41 -2.33 0.88
CA THR A 73 1.51 -1.79 -0.48
C THR A 73 2.81 -1.02 -0.62
N ALA A 74 3.59 -1.35 -1.63
CA ALA A 74 4.62 -0.46 -2.17
C ALA A 74 3.93 0.59 -3.05
N PHE A 75 4.38 1.83 -2.98
CA PHE A 75 3.74 2.94 -3.69
C PHE A 75 4.76 3.98 -4.15
N ASP A 76 4.43 4.68 -5.23
CA ASP A 76 5.18 5.81 -5.77
C ASP A 76 4.30 7.06 -5.81
N GLY A 77 4.53 7.98 -4.88
CA GLY A 77 3.85 9.28 -4.81
C GLY A 77 3.82 9.80 -3.37
N PRO A 78 3.69 11.12 -3.17
CA PRO A 78 3.68 11.69 -1.83
C PRO A 78 2.40 11.28 -1.11
N LEU A 79 2.52 10.61 0.04
CA LEU A 79 1.36 10.21 0.84
C LEU A 79 0.56 11.42 1.34
N ASN A 80 -0.75 11.38 1.13
CA ASN A 80 -1.69 12.41 1.60
C ASN A 80 -1.94 12.29 3.12
N ASP A 81 -2.31 13.40 3.74
CA ASP A 81 -2.82 13.41 5.11
C ASP A 81 -4.30 12.97 5.13
N PRO A 82 -4.76 12.16 6.09
CA PRO A 82 -4.04 11.59 7.24
C PRO A 82 -3.37 10.24 6.90
N SER A 83 -2.05 10.17 7.01
CA SER A 83 -1.27 8.93 6.88
C SER A 83 -0.17 8.86 7.92
N VAL A 84 0.39 7.66 8.13
CA VAL A 84 1.45 7.46 9.14
C VAL A 84 2.81 8.09 8.77
N ALA A 85 3.00 8.51 7.51
CA ALA A 85 4.09 9.40 7.12
C ALA A 85 3.68 10.26 5.90
N PRO A 86 3.08 11.44 6.12
CA PRO A 86 2.71 12.35 5.04
C PRO A 86 3.94 12.76 4.22
N GLY A 87 3.80 12.78 2.89
CA GLY A 87 4.87 13.16 1.97
C GLY A 87 5.92 12.08 1.68
N ALA A 88 5.80 10.86 2.24
CA ALA A 88 6.66 9.76 1.85
C ALA A 88 6.44 9.42 0.37
N THR A 89 7.52 9.22 -0.38
CA THR A 89 7.55 8.79 -1.79
C THR A 89 8.37 7.51 -1.91
N HIS A 90 8.19 6.73 -2.99
CA HIS A 90 8.90 5.47 -3.26
C HIS A 90 9.12 4.61 -2.00
N SER A 91 8.04 4.23 -1.34
CA SER A 91 8.10 3.62 -0.02
C SER A 91 7.15 2.43 0.09
N ILE A 92 7.35 1.62 1.13
CA ILE A 92 6.51 0.46 1.41
C ILE A 92 5.73 0.72 2.69
N SER A 93 4.40 0.78 2.57
CA SER A 93 3.50 0.79 3.73
C SER A 93 3.16 -0.64 4.11
N LEU A 94 3.50 -1.04 5.32
CA LEU A 94 3.20 -2.35 5.87
C LEU A 94 2.15 -2.26 6.96
N ARG A 95 1.25 -3.24 6.96
CA ARG A 95 0.19 -3.50 7.92
C ARG A 95 0.54 -4.79 8.63
N ILE A 96 0.91 -4.65 9.89
CA ILE A 96 1.31 -5.75 10.76
C ILE A 96 0.12 -6.09 11.67
N SER A 97 -0.24 -7.36 11.74
CA SER A 97 -1.36 -7.82 12.56
C SER A 97 -1.10 -9.20 13.15
N HIS A 98 -1.63 -9.45 14.34
CA HIS A 98 -1.53 -10.74 15.00
C HIS A 98 -2.73 -11.62 14.66
N GLY A 99 -2.52 -12.94 14.65
CA GLY A 99 -3.58 -13.95 14.59
C GLY A 99 -3.41 -14.98 13.46
N LEU A 100 -4.11 -16.10 13.58
CA LEU A 100 -4.24 -17.10 12.52
C LEU A 100 -5.52 -16.80 11.73
N LEU A 101 -5.40 -16.46 10.45
CA LEU A 101 -6.52 -16.37 9.51
C LEU A 101 -7.63 -15.38 9.91
N GLY A 102 -7.25 -14.12 10.16
CA GLY A 102 -8.22 -13.07 10.52
C GLY A 102 -8.64 -13.12 11.99
N ASN A 103 -9.74 -12.46 12.33
CA ASN A 103 -10.20 -12.20 13.70
C ASN A 103 -10.66 -13.46 14.49
N MET A 104 -10.37 -14.67 13.98
CA MET A 104 -10.93 -15.95 14.44
C MET A 104 -10.01 -16.72 15.40
N ALA A 105 -8.74 -16.32 15.55
CA ALA A 105 -7.86 -16.93 16.55
C ALA A 105 -7.99 -16.18 17.89
N PRO A 106 -8.14 -16.88 19.03
CA PRO A 106 -8.20 -16.25 20.34
C PRO A 106 -6.92 -15.44 20.59
N ALA A 107 -7.06 -14.26 21.17
CA ALA A 107 -5.95 -13.40 21.64
C ALA A 107 -5.00 -14.10 22.64
N LEU A 108 -5.33 -15.31 23.08
CA LEU A 108 -4.47 -16.18 23.88
C LEU A 108 -3.22 -16.64 23.11
N LEU A 109 -3.25 -16.59 21.78
CA LEU A 109 -2.10 -16.86 20.91
C LEU A 109 -1.43 -15.58 20.41
N THR A 110 -1.64 -14.43 21.05
CA THR A 110 -0.99 -13.19 20.64
C THR A 110 0.02 -12.76 21.70
N CYS A 111 1.28 -12.66 21.28
CA CYS A 111 2.39 -12.26 22.14
C CYS A 111 2.83 -10.87 21.73
N ASP A 112 3.13 -10.02 22.71
CA ASP A 112 3.86 -8.78 22.44
C ASP A 112 5.25 -9.14 21.92
N VAL A 113 5.54 -8.72 20.69
CA VAL A 113 6.82 -9.02 20.03
C VAL A 113 7.34 -7.78 19.32
N ASN A 114 8.66 -7.70 19.17
CA ASN A 114 9.24 -6.76 18.23
C ASN A 114 9.29 -7.42 16.86
N VAL A 115 8.58 -6.84 15.91
CA VAL A 115 8.63 -7.25 14.51
C VAL A 115 9.79 -6.52 13.86
N ILE A 116 10.66 -7.29 13.23
CA ILE A 116 11.84 -6.81 12.55
C ILE A 116 11.63 -7.05 11.06
N VAL A 117 11.70 -5.98 10.29
CA VAL A 117 11.57 -6.02 8.84
C VAL A 117 12.91 -5.61 8.27
N ASP A 118 13.61 -6.59 7.73
CA ASP A 118 14.83 -6.40 6.96
C ASP A 118 14.47 -6.25 5.48
N TRP A 119 15.14 -5.37 4.75
CA TRP A 119 14.98 -5.26 3.30
C TRP A 119 16.34 -5.18 2.61
N ARG A 120 16.37 -5.71 1.40
CA ARG A 120 17.52 -5.64 0.50
C ARG A 120 17.05 -5.27 -0.90
N ASN A 121 17.60 -4.18 -1.44
CA ASN A 121 17.46 -3.84 -2.84
C ASN A 121 18.28 -4.82 -3.69
N LEU A 122 17.62 -5.51 -4.60
CA LEU A 122 18.22 -6.53 -5.47
C LEU A 122 18.96 -5.92 -6.67
N ASP A 123 18.73 -4.64 -6.96
CA ASP A 123 19.31 -3.96 -8.11
C ASP A 123 20.64 -3.26 -7.76
N ASN A 124 20.75 -2.68 -6.56
CA ASN A 124 21.94 -1.96 -6.11
C ASN A 124 22.57 -2.51 -4.80
N GLY A 125 21.95 -3.50 -4.17
CA GLY A 125 22.47 -4.15 -2.97
C GLY A 125 22.26 -3.37 -1.66
N VAL A 126 21.61 -2.21 -1.68
CA VAL A 126 21.33 -1.42 -0.47
C VAL A 126 20.43 -2.21 0.48
N THR A 127 20.80 -2.25 1.76
CA THR A 127 20.03 -2.95 2.80
C THR A 127 19.55 -1.99 3.86
N GLY A 128 18.44 -2.32 4.51
CA GLY A 128 18.00 -1.65 5.72
C GLY A 128 17.23 -2.60 6.63
N SER A 129 16.97 -2.14 7.85
CA SER A 129 16.21 -2.88 8.85
C SER A 129 15.44 -1.89 9.71
N MET A 130 14.19 -2.23 10.04
CA MET A 130 13.39 -1.52 11.02
C MET A 130 12.86 -2.49 12.06
N THR A 131 12.76 -2.02 13.30
CA THR A 131 12.22 -2.79 14.41
C THR A 131 11.09 -2.01 15.06
N HIS A 132 9.93 -2.65 15.19
CA HIS A 132 8.76 -2.05 15.82
C HIS A 132 8.18 -2.98 16.87
N PHE A 133 7.90 -2.44 18.06
CA PHE A 133 7.11 -3.14 19.05
C PHE A 133 5.66 -3.21 18.58
N VAL A 134 5.14 -4.42 18.39
CA VAL A 134 3.75 -4.63 17.95
C VAL A 134 2.97 -5.28 19.10
N PRO A 135 2.08 -4.52 19.76
CA PRO A 135 1.27 -5.05 20.83
C PRO A 135 0.27 -6.09 20.32
N ALA A 136 0.08 -7.15 21.10
CA ALA A 136 -0.78 -8.30 20.84
C ALA A 136 -2.26 -7.96 20.54
N ARG A 137 -2.70 -6.73 20.86
CA ARG A 137 -4.05 -6.21 20.56
C ARG A 137 -4.27 -5.87 19.08
N HIS A 138 -3.21 -5.70 18.29
CA HIS A 138 -3.33 -5.33 16.87
C HIS A 138 -3.67 -6.58 16.05
N ASN A 139 -4.86 -6.61 15.47
CA ASN A 139 -5.39 -7.73 14.70
C ASN A 139 -5.70 -7.30 13.26
N SER A 140 -6.34 -8.17 12.47
CA SER A 140 -6.70 -7.86 11.09
C SER A 140 -7.62 -6.63 10.95
N THR A 141 -8.43 -6.35 11.98
CA THR A 141 -9.35 -5.21 12.02
C THR A 141 -8.62 -3.91 12.35
N TYR A 142 -7.66 -3.97 13.28
CA TYR A 142 -6.86 -2.83 13.73
C TYR A 142 -5.36 -3.14 13.59
N PRO A 143 -4.83 -3.14 12.35
CA PRO A 143 -3.43 -3.44 12.10
C PRO A 143 -2.53 -2.29 12.54
N PHE A 144 -1.31 -2.62 12.95
CA PHE A 144 -0.24 -1.67 13.20
C PHE A 144 0.39 -1.27 11.86
N GLN A 145 0.39 0.03 11.55
CA GLN A 145 0.91 0.54 10.28
C GLN A 145 2.33 1.06 10.45
N VAL A 146 3.22 0.67 9.54
CA VAL A 146 4.62 1.12 9.50
C VAL A 146 5.01 1.46 8.07
N ILE A 147 5.97 2.37 7.89
CA ILE A 147 6.49 2.73 6.57
C ILE A 147 7.98 2.42 6.53
N ALA A 148 8.38 1.61 5.56
CA ALA A 148 9.77 1.34 5.25
C ALA A 148 10.25 2.31 4.13
N PRO A 149 11.16 3.25 4.44
CA PRO A 149 11.73 4.17 3.46
C PRO A 149 12.78 3.44 2.63
N THR A 150 12.36 2.83 1.54
CA THR A 150 13.18 1.92 0.72
C THR A 150 13.77 2.62 -0.51
N GLY A 151 13.04 3.57 -1.10
CA GLY A 151 13.37 4.13 -2.41
C GLY A 151 12.84 3.25 -3.55
N PRO A 152 12.99 3.67 -4.81
CA PRO A 152 12.52 2.90 -5.96
C PRO A 152 13.40 1.67 -6.23
N GLY A 153 12.82 0.64 -6.84
CA GLY A 153 13.52 -0.57 -7.28
C GLY A 153 12.94 -1.86 -6.72
N ARG A 154 13.63 -2.98 -6.95
CA ARG A 154 13.17 -4.31 -6.51
C ARG A 154 13.77 -4.65 -5.16
N PHE A 155 12.92 -4.96 -4.19
CA PHE A 155 13.31 -5.27 -2.81
C PHE A 155 12.90 -6.68 -2.43
N GLN A 156 13.83 -7.41 -1.80
CA GLN A 156 13.49 -8.57 -0.99
C GLN A 156 13.25 -8.10 0.45
N LEU A 157 12.02 -8.27 0.91
CA LEU A 157 11.61 -8.04 2.29
C LEU A 157 11.73 -9.35 3.07
N THR A 158 12.29 -9.31 4.27
CA THR A 158 12.31 -10.43 5.21
C THR A 158 11.75 -9.97 6.55
N VAL A 159 10.70 -10.63 6.99
CA VAL A 159 10.03 -10.34 8.26
C VAL A 159 10.37 -11.45 9.25
N ARG A 160 10.77 -11.04 10.45
CA ARG A 160 11.02 -11.92 11.59
C ARG A 160 10.60 -11.23 12.89
N THR A 161 10.69 -11.95 14.00
CA THR A 161 10.51 -11.36 15.32
C THR A 161 11.81 -11.39 16.12
N ASP A 162 11.88 -10.60 17.19
CA ASP A 162 12.94 -10.67 18.21
C ASP A 162 12.91 -11.97 19.03
N ARG A 163 11.83 -12.75 18.91
CA ARG A 163 11.68 -14.08 19.51
C ARG A 163 11.95 -15.19 18.48
N PRO A 164 12.21 -16.44 18.92
CA PRO A 164 12.30 -17.59 18.02
C PRO A 164 11.10 -17.61 17.07
N SER A 165 11.38 -17.50 15.77
CA SER A 165 10.39 -17.39 14.71
C SER A 165 10.89 -18.08 13.45
N LEU A 166 9.97 -18.39 12.54
CA LEU A 166 10.32 -18.76 11.17
C LEU A 166 10.20 -17.50 10.30
N PRO A 167 11.31 -16.89 9.86
CA PRO A 167 11.26 -15.70 9.03
C PRO A 167 10.51 -15.95 7.72
N ALA A 168 9.75 -14.96 7.28
CA ALA A 168 9.07 -14.99 5.99
C ALA A 168 9.69 -13.94 5.06
N SER A 169 10.00 -14.33 3.83
CA SER A 169 10.53 -13.43 2.82
C SER A 169 9.57 -13.29 1.64
N THR A 170 9.50 -12.10 1.06
CA THR A 170 8.75 -11.82 -0.17
C THR A 170 9.51 -10.78 -0.98
N GLU A 171 9.31 -10.80 -2.29
CA GLU A 171 9.85 -9.78 -3.19
C GLU A 171 8.76 -8.79 -3.56
N VAL A 172 9.10 -7.51 -3.59
CA VAL A 172 8.22 -6.43 -4.05
C VAL A 172 9.00 -5.47 -4.93
N VAL A 173 8.34 -4.94 -5.94
CA VAL A 173 8.85 -3.82 -6.72
C VAL A 173 8.26 -2.55 -6.14
N VAL A 174 9.10 -1.62 -5.73
CA VAL A 174 8.71 -0.24 -5.42
C VAL A 174 8.78 0.53 -6.74
N PRO A 175 7.64 1.05 -7.23
CA PRO A 175 7.62 1.80 -8.48
C PRO A 175 8.52 3.03 -8.40
#